data_AF-A0A3A8NSH7-F1
#
_entry.id   AF-A0A3A8NSH7-F1
#
_cell.length_a   1.000
_cell.length_b   1.000
_cell.length_c   1.000
_cell.angle_alpha   90.00
_cell.angle_beta   90.00
_cell.angle_gamma   90.00
#
_symmetry.space_group_name_H-M   'P 1'
#
loop_
_entity.id
_entity.type
_entity.pdbx_description
1 polymer ?
#
loop_
_entity_poly.entity_id
_entity_poly.type
_entity_poly.pdbx_seq_one_letter_code
_entity_poly.pdbx_strand_id
1 'polypeptide(L)'
;MQLAIPHAPRRVRLAQVPGAVARLVRGALLGLGVMALLGLGAAWVGRFFVEEQRFAARAEEVEARVARSHAPPPSAREDAEGTLDVLYTFADVEHSVAGVRTRADFAAGLG
;
A
#
# COMPACT_ATOMS: atom_id res chain seq x y z
N MET A 1 31.66 -16.10 -65.57
CA MET A 1 30.59 -16.31 -64.58
C MET A 1 30.07 -14.94 -64.14
N GLN A 2 28.83 -14.59 -64.46
CA GLN A 2 28.22 -13.31 -64.06
C GLN A 2 27.62 -13.46 -62.66
N LEU A 3 28.12 -12.69 -61.68
CA LEU A 3 27.49 -12.57 -60.37
C LEU A 3 26.25 -11.67 -60.50
N ALA A 4 25.06 -12.26 -60.35
CA ALA A 4 23.84 -11.50 -60.19
C ALA A 4 23.87 -10.78 -58.83
N ILE A 5 23.98 -9.45 -58.86
CA ILE A 5 23.86 -8.62 -57.66
C ILE A 5 22.37 -8.60 -57.25
N PRO A 6 22.00 -9.12 -56.07
CA PRO A 6 20.60 -9.09 -55.65
C PRO A 6 20.16 -7.64 -55.50
N HIS A 7 19.11 -7.28 -56.24
CA HIS A 7 18.54 -5.93 -56.20
C HIS A 7 17.94 -5.67 -54.83
N ALA A 8 18.14 -4.46 -54.30
CA ALA A 8 17.60 -4.08 -53.00
C ALA A 8 16.05 -4.19 -52.99
N PRO A 9 15.45 -4.68 -51.88
CA PRO A 9 14.01 -4.87 -51.80
C PRO A 9 13.27 -3.54 -51.97
N ARG A 10 12.28 -3.52 -52.87
CA ARG A 10 11.42 -2.35 -53.12
C ARG A 10 10.50 -2.09 -51.91
N ARG A 11 10.26 -0.81 -51.60
CA ARG A 11 9.29 -0.43 -50.55
C ARG A 11 7.90 -0.94 -50.93
N VAL A 12 7.34 -1.81 -50.10
CA VAL A 12 5.97 -2.35 -50.23
C VAL A 12 5.09 -1.81 -49.12
N ARG A 13 3.81 -1.57 -49.43
CA ARG A 13 2.83 -1.08 -48.45
C ARG A 13 2.55 -2.20 -47.43
N LEU A 14 2.35 -1.85 -46.16
CA LEU A 14 2.06 -2.82 -45.09
C LEU A 14 0.87 -3.74 -45.39
N ALA A 15 -0.14 -3.26 -46.12
CA ALA A 15 -1.29 -4.05 -46.56
C ALA A 15 -0.93 -5.18 -47.54
N GLN A 16 0.21 -5.06 -48.23
CA GLN A 16 0.71 -6.06 -49.18
C GLN A 16 1.54 -7.16 -48.49
N VAL A 17 1.85 -6.99 -47.20
CA VAL A 17 2.62 -7.95 -46.42
C VAL A 17 1.66 -8.83 -45.61
N PRO A 18 1.55 -10.14 -45.91
CA PRO A 18 0.63 -11.04 -45.21
C PRO A 18 0.85 -11.01 -43.69
N GLY A 19 -0.22 -10.70 -42.97
CA GLY A 19 -0.22 -10.66 -41.49
C GLY A 19 0.52 -9.47 -40.86
N ALA A 20 1.01 -8.49 -41.63
CA ALA A 20 1.64 -7.30 -41.05
C ALA A 20 0.63 -6.41 -40.30
N VAL A 21 -0.56 -6.20 -40.89
CA VAL A 21 -1.65 -5.44 -40.25
C VAL A 21 -2.12 -6.14 -38.97
N ALA A 22 -2.29 -7.46 -38.99
CA ALA A 22 -2.69 -8.23 -37.81
C ALA A 22 -1.66 -8.15 -36.69
N ARG A 23 -0.36 -8.21 -37.01
CA ARG A 23 0.73 -8.02 -36.03
C ARG A 23 0.73 -6.61 -35.45
N LEU A 24 0.51 -5.60 -36.28
CA LEU A 24 0.42 -4.21 -35.84
C LEU A 24 -0.75 -3.99 -34.87
N VAL A 25 -1.94 -4.45 -35.25
CA VAL A 25 -3.15 -4.35 -34.42
C VAL A 25 -2.95 -5.08 -33.10
N ARG A 26 -2.41 -6.31 -33.13
CA ARG A 26 -2.10 -7.07 -31.92
C ARG A 26 -1.11 -6.33 -31.01
N GLY A 27 -0.07 -5.74 -31.58
CA GLY A 27 0.91 -4.93 -30.83
C GLY A 27 0.26 -3.71 -30.18
N ALA A 28 -0.60 -3.00 -30.91
CA ALA A 28 -1.33 -1.84 -30.38
C ALA A 28 -2.26 -2.24 -29.23
N LEU A 29 -3.03 -3.32 -29.39
CA LEU A 29 -3.92 -3.83 -28.34
C LEU A 29 -3.16 -4.27 -27.08
N LEU A 30 -2.02 -4.95 -27.25
CA LEU A 30 -1.17 -5.33 -26.13
C LEU A 30 -0.60 -4.10 -25.41
N GLY A 31 -0.11 -3.10 -26.15
CA GLY A 31 0.38 -1.86 -25.57
C GLY A 31 -0.69 -1.11 -24.78
N LEU A 32 -1.90 -0.98 -25.35
CA LEU A 32 -3.04 -0.38 -24.66
C LEU A 32 -3.43 -1.17 -23.40
N GLY A 33 -3.44 -2.50 -23.47
CA GLY A 33 -3.74 -3.37 -22.32
C GLY A 33 -2.74 -3.18 -21.18
N VAL A 34 -1.45 -3.08 -21.47
CA VAL A 34 -0.42 -2.82 -20.47
C VAL A 34 -0.60 -1.44 -19.84
N MET A 35 -0.85 -0.40 -20.64
CA MET A 35 -1.06 0.96 -20.12
C MET A 35 -2.31 1.05 -19.24
N ALA A 36 -3.39 0.36 -19.62
CA ALA A 36 -4.60 0.27 -18.81
C ALA A 36 -4.35 -0.41 -17.46
N LEU A 37 -3.61 -1.52 -17.45
CA LEU A 37 -3.23 -2.22 -16.22
C LEU A 37 -2.38 -1.34 -15.30
N LEU A 38 -1.40 -0.62 -15.84
CA LEU A 38 -0.58 0.31 -15.08
C LEU A 38 -1.40 1.46 -14.50
N GLY A 39 -2.33 2.03 -15.29
CA GLY A 39 -3.24 3.09 -14.83
C GLY A 39 -4.15 2.61 -13.70
N LEU A 40 -4.72 1.41 -13.81
CA LEU A 40 -5.54 0.80 -12.77
C LEU A 40 -4.73 0.53 -11.49
N GLY A 41 -3.51 -0.01 -11.63
CA GLY A 41 -2.61 -0.25 -10.50
C GLY A 41 -2.24 1.05 -9.78
N ALA A 42 -1.86 2.09 -10.53
CA ALA A 42 -1.55 3.40 -9.97
C ALA A 42 -2.74 4.04 -9.25
N ALA A 43 -3.95 3.94 -9.83
CA ALA A 43 -5.17 4.44 -9.20
C ALA A 43 -5.50 3.69 -7.90
N TRP A 44 -5.32 2.36 -7.89
CA TRP A 44 -5.55 1.54 -6.71
C TRP A 44 -4.57 1.87 -5.57
N VAL A 45 -3.27 1.95 -5.87
CA VAL A 45 -2.24 2.32 -4.90
C VAL A 45 -2.46 3.75 -4.40
N GLY A 46 -2.75 4.69 -5.31
CA GLY A 46 -3.01 6.08 -4.95
C GLY A 46 -4.20 6.22 -3.98
N ARG A 47 -5.26 5.44 -4.19
CA ARG A 47 -6.42 5.41 -3.28
C ARG A 47 -6.01 4.97 -1.87
N PHE A 48 -5.21 3.93 -1.74
CA PHE A 48 -4.72 3.46 -0.44
C PHE A 48 -3.94 4.54 0.30
N PHE A 49 -2.99 5.20 -0.36
CA PHE A 49 -2.21 6.27 0.27
C PHE A 49 -3.07 7.49 0.64
N VAL A 50 -4.05 7.86 -0.17
CA VAL A 50 -4.97 8.97 0.15
C VAL A 50 -5.87 8.61 1.32
N GLU A 51 -6.37 7.38 1.40
CA GLU A 51 -7.17 6.90 2.52
C GLU A 51 -6.34 6.86 3.82
N GLU A 52 -5.11 6.37 3.76
CA GLU A 52 -4.19 6.31 4.91
C GLU A 52 -3.79 7.71 5.37
N GLN A 53 -3.45 8.60 4.44
CA GLN A 53 -3.16 10.01 4.79
C GLN A 53 -4.39 10.72 5.34
N ARG A 54 -5.59 10.41 4.85
CA ARG A 54 -6.84 10.99 5.37
C ARG A 54 -7.22 10.40 6.72
N PHE A 55 -6.79 9.18 7.03
CA PHE A 55 -6.91 8.59 8.35
C PHE A 55 -5.92 9.27 9.31
N ALA A 56 -4.65 9.37 8.93
CA ALA A 56 -3.62 10.04 9.72
C ALA A 56 -3.91 11.55 9.94
N ALA A 57 -4.40 12.26 8.91
CA ALA A 57 -4.80 13.66 9.03
C ALA A 57 -6.07 13.88 9.86
N ARG A 58 -6.85 12.81 10.12
CA ARG A 58 -8.00 12.82 11.04
C ARG A 58 -7.68 12.14 12.38
N ALA A 59 -6.44 11.70 12.59
CA ALA A 59 -5.99 11.22 13.88
C ALA A 59 -5.87 12.45 14.79
N GLU A 60 -6.97 12.71 15.51
CA GLU A 60 -7.01 13.71 16.56
C GLU A 60 -6.36 13.13 17.81
N GLU A 61 -5.53 13.93 18.50
CA GLU A 61 -4.99 13.53 19.79
C GLU A 61 -6.13 13.54 20.81
N VAL A 62 -6.42 12.38 21.39
CA VAL A 62 -7.49 12.23 22.38
C VAL A 62 -6.88 12.01 23.75
N GLU A 63 -7.34 12.80 24.73
CA GLU A 63 -6.98 12.57 26.13
C GLU A 63 -7.68 11.31 26.64
N ALA A 64 -6.88 10.32 27.03
CA ALA A 64 -7.36 9.05 27.57
C ALA A 64 -7.03 8.95 29.06
N ARG A 65 -7.93 8.33 29.83
CA ARG A 65 -7.71 7.98 31.23
C ARG A 65 -7.35 6.52 31.34
N VAL A 66 -6.34 6.22 32.14
CA VAL A 66 -5.96 4.83 32.46
C VAL A 66 -6.94 4.29 33.49
N ALA A 67 -7.67 3.25 33.12
CA ALA A 67 -8.60 2.56 34.02
C ALA A 67 -7.91 1.43 34.79
N ARG A 68 -6.96 0.73 34.15
CA ARG A 68 -6.16 -0.32 34.77
C ARG A 68 -4.81 -0.42 34.11
N SER A 69 -3.77 -0.74 34.88
CA SER A 69 -2.46 -1.10 34.37
C SER A 69 -2.13 -2.54 34.71
N HIS A 70 -1.37 -3.18 33.82
CA HIS A 70 -0.90 -4.55 33.97
C HIS A 70 0.60 -4.55 33.71
N ALA A 71 1.36 -4.73 34.78
CA ALA A 71 2.82 -4.81 34.70
C ALA A 71 3.28 -6.23 35.02
N PRO A 72 4.30 -6.75 34.33
CA PRO A 72 4.96 -8.00 34.71
C PRO A 72 5.58 -7.91 36.12
N PRO A 73 5.83 -9.05 36.78
CA PRO A 73 6.41 -9.07 38.12
C PRO A 73 7.81 -8.43 38.14
N PRO A 74 8.26 -7.83 39.27
CA PRO A 74 9.51 -7.06 39.34
C PRO A 74 10.75 -7.78 38.80
N SER A 75 10.82 -9.11 38.97
CA SER A 75 11.93 -9.95 38.48
C SER A 75 12.02 -10.07 36.96
N ALA A 76 11.02 -9.59 36.23
CA ALA A 76 10.90 -9.71 34.77
C ALA A 76 10.51 -8.38 34.12
N ARG A 77 10.83 -7.23 34.74
CA ARG A 77 10.49 -5.89 34.21
C ARG A 77 11.54 -5.28 33.30
N GLU A 78 12.80 -5.69 33.45
CA GLU A 78 13.89 -5.18 32.62
C GLU A 78 13.59 -5.49 31.14
N ASP A 79 13.44 -4.43 30.34
CA ASP A 79 13.05 -4.45 28.93
C ASP A 79 11.70 -5.12 28.58
N ALA A 80 10.83 -5.31 29.57
CA ALA A 80 9.53 -5.92 29.34
C ALA A 80 8.44 -4.91 28.96
N GLU A 81 7.43 -5.38 28.22
CA GLU A 81 6.23 -4.60 27.91
C GLU A 81 5.18 -4.75 29.03
N GLY A 82 4.59 -3.63 29.43
CA GLY A 82 3.36 -3.58 30.21
C GLY A 82 2.16 -3.29 29.31
N THR A 83 0.96 -3.49 29.83
CA THR A 83 -0.27 -3.13 29.12
C THR A 83 -1.18 -2.26 29.97
N LEU A 84 -1.93 -1.38 29.32
CA LEU A 84 -2.91 -0.48 29.94
C LEU A 84 -4.29 -0.73 29.35
N ASP A 85 -5.30 -0.69 30.21
CA ASP A 85 -6.70 -0.57 29.82
C ASP A 85 -7.07 0.91 29.95
N VAL A 86 -7.47 1.53 28.85
CA VAL A 86 -7.74 2.97 28.76
C VAL A 86 -9.19 3.24 28.39
N LEU A 87 -9.69 4.35 28.90
CA LEU A 87 -10.99 4.92 28.58
C LEU A 87 -10.77 6.27 27.92
N TYR A 88 -11.41 6.52 26.78
CA TYR A 88 -11.35 7.82 26.12
C TYR A 88 -12.71 8.18 25.53
N THR A 89 -12.94 9.48 25.34
CA THR A 89 -14.14 9.98 24.66
C THR A 89 -13.75 10.48 23.27
N PHE A 90 -14.42 9.97 22.24
CA PHE A 90 -14.23 10.45 20.87
C PHE A 90 -15.60 10.61 20.20
N ALA A 91 -15.80 11.75 19.53
CA ALA A 91 -17.06 12.09 18.88
C ALA A 91 -18.30 11.89 19.80
N ASP A 92 -18.22 12.39 21.04
CA ASP A 92 -19.25 12.29 22.08
C ASP A 92 -19.63 10.84 22.50
N VAL A 93 -18.77 9.86 22.18
CA VAL A 93 -18.94 8.45 22.57
C VAL A 93 -17.75 8.00 23.42
N GLU A 94 -18.05 7.29 24.52
CA GLU A 94 -17.04 6.69 25.38
C GLU A 94 -16.58 5.34 24.82
N HIS A 95 -15.26 5.15 24.77
CA HIS A 95 -14.61 3.96 24.27
C HIS A 95 -13.69 3.37 25.33
N SER A 96 -13.61 2.04 25.36
CA SER A 96 -12.65 1.30 26.18
C SER A 96 -11.75 0.47 25.28
N VAL A 97 -10.44 0.58 25.49
CA VAL A 97 -9.44 -0.21 24.78
C VAL A 97 -8.56 -0.89 25.80
N ALA A 98 -8.48 -2.22 25.71
CA ALA A 98 -7.62 -3.04 26.53
C ALA A 98 -6.31 -3.36 25.80
N GLY A 99 -5.24 -3.60 26.55
CA GLY A 99 -3.98 -4.09 25.99
C GLY A 99 -3.12 -3.04 25.29
N VAL A 100 -3.28 -1.75 25.62
CA VAL A 100 -2.42 -0.69 25.08
C VAL A 100 -1.01 -0.90 25.62
N ARG A 101 -0.06 -1.16 24.71
CA ARG A 101 1.34 -1.47 25.08
C ARG A 101 2.04 -0.23 25.61
N THR A 102 2.79 -0.42 26.68
CA THR A 102 3.66 0.61 27.26
C THR A 102 4.89 -0.04 27.90
N ARG A 103 5.82 0.76 28.42
CA ARG A 103 6.96 0.24 29.18
C ARG A 103 6.48 -0.39 30.49
N ALA A 104 7.04 -1.53 30.88
CA ALA A 104 6.69 -2.19 32.14
C ALA A 104 6.85 -1.28 33.36
N ASP A 105 7.87 -0.43 33.40
CA ASP A 105 8.09 0.53 34.49
C ASP A 105 6.96 1.57 34.59
N PHE A 106 6.46 2.02 33.44
CA PHE A 106 5.37 2.99 33.38
C PHE A 106 4.04 2.35 33.79
N ALA A 107 3.74 1.14 33.32
CA ALA A 107 2.57 0.39 33.76
C ALA A 107 2.61 0.12 35.28
N ALA A 108 3.78 -0.22 35.82
CA ALA A 108 3.96 -0.47 37.24
C ALA A 108 3.77 0.78 38.11
N GLY A 109 4.08 1.98 37.59
CA GLY A 109 3.88 3.25 38.30
C GLY A 109 2.43 3.74 38.32
N LEU A 110 1.55 3.14 37.50
CA LEU A 110 0.14 3.51 37.36
C LEU A 110 -0.83 2.53 38.04
N GLY A 111 -0.32 1.43 38.59
CA GLY A 111 -1.10 0.33 39.17
C GLY A 111 -1.08 0.27 40.68
#